data_AF-A0A4Q5TRV4-F1
#
_entry.id   AF-A0A4Q5TRV4-F1
#
_cell.length_a   1.000
_cell.length_b   1.000
_cell.length_c   1.000
_cell.angle_alpha   90.00
_cell.angle_beta   90.00
_cell.angle_gamma   90.00
#
_symmetry.space_group_name_H-M   'P 1'
#
loop_
_entity.id
_entity.type
_entity.pdbx_description
1 polymer ?
#
loop_
_entity_poly.entity_id
_entity_poly.type
_entity_poly.pdbx_seq_one_letter_code
_entity_poly.pdbx_strand_id
1 'polypeptide(L)'
;MEVQLSERFFVTGILTRTSNQPGKAEADIPALWAKFWGEGIMEKIADRANDAVYSVYTNYESDHTGEYDILIGCRLNHLPSRTDGLANVEITAGTFRKYTAVGSLMDGVVFEKWQEIWESGDDRAFSADFEVYDERAMDTSNAEVDIFIALKA
;
A
#
# COMPACT_ATOMS: atom_id res chain seq x y z
N MET A 1 -0.77 8.75 14.50
CA MET A 1 -1.97 9.59 14.72
C MET A 1 -3.18 8.85 14.19
N GLU A 2 -4.34 8.89 14.86
CA GLU A 2 -5.56 8.30 14.30
C GLU A 2 -6.21 9.23 13.27
N VAL A 3 -6.69 8.64 12.18
CA VAL A 3 -7.28 9.32 11.03
C VAL A 3 -8.60 8.63 10.72
N GLN A 4 -9.68 9.42 10.64
CA GLN A 4 -10.98 8.93 10.21
C GLN A 4 -11.11 9.08 8.69
N LEU A 5 -11.15 7.96 7.98
CA LEU A 5 -11.56 7.95 6.59
C LEU A 5 -13.09 7.93 6.54
N SER A 6 -13.69 8.99 5.96
CA SER A 6 -15.15 9.17 5.93
C SER A 6 -15.82 8.51 4.73
N GLU A 7 -15.06 8.30 3.66
CA GLU A 7 -15.56 7.74 2.41
C GLU A 7 -14.60 6.66 1.90
N ARG A 8 -15.17 5.61 1.31
CA ARG A 8 -14.38 4.59 0.62
C ARG A 8 -13.73 5.15 -0.64
N PHE A 9 -12.63 4.54 -1.07
CA PHE A 9 -12.02 4.82 -2.37
C PHE A 9 -11.46 3.54 -2.99
N PHE A 10 -11.04 3.63 -4.25
CA PHE A 10 -10.53 2.50 -5.02
C PHE A 10 -9.09 2.73 -5.44
N VAL A 11 -8.29 1.66 -5.39
CA VAL A 11 -6.92 1.62 -5.91
C VAL A 11 -6.83 0.55 -6.98
N THR A 12 -6.41 0.93 -8.19
CA THR A 12 -6.24 0.02 -9.32
C THR A 12 -4.78 -0.10 -9.69
N GLY A 13 -4.32 -1.32 -9.99
CA GLY A 13 -2.92 -1.59 -10.27
C GLY A 13 -2.61 -3.06 -10.50
N ILE A 14 -1.36 -3.46 -10.26
CA ILE A 14 -0.92 -4.86 -10.33
C ILE A 14 -0.86 -5.46 -8.94
N LEU A 15 -1.26 -6.74 -8.83
CA LEU A 15 -1.40 -7.44 -7.56
C LEU A 15 -0.57 -8.73 -7.58
N THR A 16 0.05 -9.05 -6.46
CA THR A 16 0.63 -10.37 -6.18
C THR A 16 0.24 -10.83 -4.78
N ARG A 17 0.22 -12.15 -4.56
CA ARG A 17 0.01 -12.73 -3.23
C ARG A 17 1.36 -13.16 -2.65
N THR A 18 1.65 -12.76 -1.42
CA THR A 18 2.92 -13.00 -0.76
C THR A 18 2.75 -13.24 0.75
N SER A 19 3.84 -13.35 1.50
CA SER A 19 3.81 -13.43 2.96
C SER A 19 5.12 -12.93 3.57
N ASN A 20 5.08 -12.66 4.87
CA ASN A 20 6.25 -12.25 5.66
C ASN A 20 7.20 -13.42 6.01
N GLN A 21 7.06 -14.57 5.34
CA GLN A 21 8.05 -15.64 5.46
C GLN A 21 9.40 -15.16 4.92
N PRO A 22 10.52 -15.50 5.57
CA PRO A 22 11.85 -15.03 5.17
C PRO A 22 12.12 -15.23 3.68
N GLY A 23 12.50 -14.15 2.98
CA GLY A 23 12.81 -14.16 1.55
C GLY A 23 11.62 -14.13 0.58
N LYS A 24 10.35 -14.23 1.03
CA LYS A 24 9.19 -14.19 0.12
C LYS A 24 8.78 -12.75 -0.21
N ALA A 25 8.26 -11.99 0.77
CA ALA A 25 7.94 -10.57 0.57
C ALA A 25 9.15 -9.73 0.12
N GLU A 26 10.35 -10.04 0.65
CA GLU A 26 11.62 -9.39 0.28
C GLU A 26 11.97 -9.55 -1.21
N ALA A 27 11.46 -10.59 -1.87
CA ALA A 27 11.63 -10.80 -3.31
C ALA A 27 10.42 -10.31 -4.11
N ASP A 28 9.20 -10.64 -3.66
CA ASP A 28 7.97 -10.38 -4.39
C ASP A 28 7.64 -8.88 -4.47
N ILE A 29 7.81 -8.14 -3.38
CA ILE A 29 7.43 -6.71 -3.32
C ILE A 29 8.35 -5.87 -4.21
N PRO A 30 9.69 -5.97 -4.15
CA PRO A 30 10.56 -5.25 -5.07
C PRO A 30 10.35 -5.65 -6.53
N ALA A 31 10.06 -6.93 -6.81
CA ALA A 31 9.74 -7.38 -8.16
C ALA A 31 8.44 -6.77 -8.69
N LEU A 32 7.42 -6.63 -7.83
CA LEU A 32 6.17 -5.97 -8.18
C LEU A 32 6.39 -4.48 -8.47
N TRP A 33 7.18 -3.78 -7.65
CA TRP A 33 7.57 -2.39 -7.91
C TRP A 33 8.32 -2.24 -9.24
N ALA A 34 9.31 -3.11 -9.49
CA ALA A 34 10.07 -3.10 -10.75
C ALA A 34 9.16 -3.32 -11.96
N LYS A 35 8.17 -4.21 -11.84
CA LYS A 35 7.16 -4.45 -12.87
C LYS A 35 6.25 -3.23 -13.08
N PHE A 36 5.77 -2.62 -11.99
CA PHE A 36 4.90 -1.44 -12.05
C PHE A 36 5.52 -0.31 -12.88
N TRP A 37 6.79 0.00 -12.60
CA TRP A 37 7.54 1.04 -13.32
C TRP A 37 8.01 0.58 -14.70
N GLY A 38 8.59 -0.62 -14.80
CA GLY A 38 9.16 -1.14 -16.05
C GLY A 38 8.12 -1.37 -17.16
N GLU A 39 6.89 -1.71 -16.79
CA GLU A 39 5.79 -1.92 -17.76
C GLU A 39 4.91 -0.68 -17.97
N GLY A 40 5.23 0.46 -17.32
CA GLY A 40 4.44 1.69 -17.40
C GLY A 40 2.99 1.48 -16.98
N ILE A 41 2.78 0.86 -15.81
CA ILE A 41 1.42 0.53 -15.32
C ILE A 41 0.67 1.81 -14.96
N MET A 42 1.34 2.79 -14.36
CA MET A 42 0.74 4.08 -13.98
C MET A 42 0.06 4.77 -15.17
N GLU A 43 0.70 4.76 -16.34
CA GLU A 43 0.24 5.37 -17.58
C GLU A 43 -0.98 4.65 -18.18
N LYS A 44 -1.16 3.36 -17.86
CA LYS A 44 -2.31 2.57 -18.29
C LYS A 44 -3.54 2.81 -17.42
N ILE A 45 -3.37 3.39 -16.22
CA ILE A 45 -4.47 3.68 -15.30
C ILE A 45 -5.06 5.05 -15.64
N ALA A 46 -6.26 5.06 -16.21
CA ALA A 46 -7.06 6.27 -16.45
C ALA A 46 -7.84 6.71 -15.21
N ASP A 47 -8.32 7.96 -15.19
CA ASP A 47 -9.15 8.54 -14.12
C ASP A 47 -8.52 8.49 -12.71
N ARG A 48 -7.20 8.69 -12.66
CA ARG A 48 -6.48 8.83 -11.38
C ARG A 48 -6.95 10.07 -10.63
N ALA A 49 -7.12 9.93 -9.33
CA ALA A 49 -7.48 11.05 -8.44
C ALA A 49 -6.29 11.98 -8.17
N ASN A 50 -5.08 11.43 -8.22
CA ASN A 50 -3.82 12.13 -8.03
C ASN A 50 -2.68 11.32 -8.69
N ASP A 51 -1.46 11.86 -8.62
CA ASP A 51 -0.26 11.17 -9.10
C ASP A 51 0.47 10.39 -8.01
N ALA A 52 -0.14 10.20 -6.84
CA ALA A 52 0.43 9.38 -5.78
C ALA A 52 0.32 7.88 -6.12
N VAL A 53 1.34 7.12 -5.75
CA VAL A 53 1.33 5.66 -5.86
C VAL A 53 0.97 5.07 -4.50
N TYR A 54 0.12 4.06 -4.54
CA TYR A 54 -0.36 3.35 -3.38
C TYR A 54 0.17 1.92 -3.41
N SER A 55 0.68 1.47 -2.26
CA SER A 55 0.95 0.07 -1.98
C SER A 55 -0.09 -0.41 -0.98
N VAL A 56 -0.95 -1.33 -1.37
CA VAL A 56 -2.11 -1.76 -0.58
C VAL A 56 -1.94 -3.21 -0.19
N TYR A 57 -1.98 -3.47 1.09
CA TYR A 57 -1.93 -4.80 1.70
C TYR A 57 -3.33 -5.19 2.12
N THR A 58 -3.86 -6.29 1.59
CA THR A 58 -5.25 -6.70 1.82
C THR A 58 -5.41 -8.22 1.69
N ASN A 59 -6.64 -8.72 1.82
CA ASN A 59 -6.97 -10.15 1.72
C ASN A 59 -6.06 -11.02 2.60
N TYR A 60 -5.79 -10.53 3.81
CA TYR A 60 -5.01 -11.23 4.82
C TYR A 60 -5.69 -12.56 5.14
N GLU A 61 -4.91 -13.63 5.15
CA GLU A 61 -5.38 -14.95 5.56
C GLU A 61 -5.71 -14.99 7.06
N SER A 62 -4.93 -14.28 7.86
CA SER A 62 -5.07 -14.23 9.32
C SER A 62 -4.61 -12.87 9.87
N ASP A 63 -3.32 -12.71 10.08
CA ASP A 63 -2.65 -11.54 10.63
C ASP A 63 -1.35 -11.27 9.86
N HIS A 64 -0.38 -10.61 10.50
CA HIS A 64 0.92 -10.32 9.91
C HIS A 64 1.80 -11.57 9.63
N THR A 65 1.40 -12.77 10.09
CA THR A 65 2.12 -14.03 9.85
C THR A 65 1.56 -14.84 8.67
N GLY A 66 0.32 -14.55 8.26
CA GLY A 66 -0.36 -15.22 7.15
C GLY A 66 0.02 -14.67 5.78
N GLU A 67 -0.53 -15.29 4.73
CA GLU A 67 -0.43 -14.72 3.39
C GLU A 67 -1.37 -13.52 3.21
N TYR A 68 -0.98 -12.59 2.36
CA TYR A 68 -1.75 -11.41 2.00
C TYR A 68 -1.53 -11.04 0.54
N ASP A 69 -2.47 -10.28 -0.01
CA ASP A 69 -2.30 -9.68 -1.32
C ASP A 69 -1.65 -8.30 -1.14
N ILE A 70 -0.69 -7.99 -2.03
CA ILE A 70 -0.13 -6.65 -2.17
C ILE A 70 -0.43 -6.13 -3.57
N LEU A 71 -1.03 -4.94 -3.64
CA LEU A 71 -1.33 -4.22 -4.87
C LEU A 71 -0.52 -2.93 -4.93
N ILE A 72 0.18 -2.70 -6.05
CA ILE A 72 0.82 -1.40 -6.35
C ILE A 72 0.04 -0.74 -7.47
N GLY A 73 -0.46 0.47 -7.21
CA GLY A 73 -1.42 1.13 -8.08
C GLY A 73 -1.69 2.59 -7.75
N CYS A 74 -2.74 3.13 -8.36
CA CYS A 74 -3.14 4.52 -8.16
C CYS A 74 -4.59 4.60 -7.68
N ARG A 75 -4.87 5.62 -6.86
CA ARG A 75 -6.24 5.94 -6.44
C ARG A 75 -7.04 6.47 -7.62
N LEU A 76 -8.29 6.03 -7.75
CA LEU A 76 -9.22 6.49 -8.78
C LEU A 76 -10.23 7.50 -8.24
N ASN A 77 -10.73 8.39 -9.10
CA ASN A 77 -11.89 9.24 -8.78
C ASN A 77 -13.17 8.41 -8.69
N HIS A 78 -13.30 7.39 -9.54
CA HIS A 78 -14.49 6.55 -9.63
C HIS A 78 -14.13 5.06 -9.71
N LEU A 79 -15.10 4.20 -9.38
CA LEU A 79 -14.97 2.77 -9.61
C LEU A 79 -14.77 2.50 -11.11
N PRO A 80 -13.71 1.77 -11.52
CA PRO A 80 -13.45 1.53 -12.92
C PRO A 80 -14.50 0.59 -13.49
N SER A 81 -15.05 0.93 -14.66
CA SER A 81 -16.02 0.08 -15.35
C SER A 81 -15.38 -1.14 -16.02
N ARG A 82 -14.06 -1.09 -16.25
CA ARG A 82 -13.20 -2.16 -16.77
C ARG A 82 -11.81 -2.01 -16.18
N THR A 83 -11.13 -3.12 -15.94
CA THR A 83 -9.77 -3.09 -15.39
C THR A 83 -8.70 -3.53 -16.38
N ASP A 84 -9.03 -3.90 -17.62
CA ASP A 84 -8.09 -4.22 -18.72
C ASP A 84 -6.85 -5.05 -18.28
N GLY A 85 -7.04 -6.02 -17.39
CA GLY A 85 -5.98 -6.90 -16.87
C GLY A 85 -5.32 -6.43 -15.56
N LEU A 86 -5.74 -5.29 -15.01
CA LEU A 86 -5.38 -4.78 -13.69
C LEU A 86 -6.34 -5.29 -12.61
N ALA A 87 -5.85 -5.31 -11.38
CA ALA A 87 -6.64 -5.58 -10.19
C ALA A 87 -7.17 -4.26 -9.60
N ASN A 88 -8.26 -4.34 -8.85
CA ASN A 88 -8.83 -3.20 -8.13
C ASN A 88 -9.14 -3.61 -6.69
N VAL A 89 -8.75 -2.76 -5.74
CA VAL A 89 -9.00 -2.94 -4.30
C VAL A 89 -9.81 -1.76 -3.79
N GLU A 90 -10.87 -2.07 -3.04
CA GLU A 90 -11.67 -1.08 -2.30
C GLU A 90 -11.05 -0.87 -0.91
N ILE A 91 -10.74 0.39 -0.58
CA ILE A 91 -10.41 0.81 0.78
C ILE A 91 -11.69 1.33 1.43
N THR A 92 -12.19 0.61 2.43
CA THR A 92 -13.43 0.97 3.12
C THR A 92 -13.21 2.14 4.07
N ALA A 93 -14.26 2.94 4.29
CA ALA A 93 -14.26 3.97 5.32
C ALA A 93 -14.09 3.33 6.71
N GLY A 94 -13.38 4.02 7.60
CA GLY A 94 -13.03 3.50 8.91
C GLY A 94 -11.95 4.30 9.62
N THR A 95 -11.54 3.80 10.78
CA THR A 95 -10.47 4.40 11.57
C THR A 95 -9.14 3.78 11.19
N PHE A 96 -8.16 4.63 10.89
CA PHE A 96 -6.81 4.22 10.55
C PHE A 96 -5.81 4.84 11.52
N ARG A 97 -4.75 4.12 11.85
CA ARG A 97 -3.56 4.70 12.45
C ARG A 97 -2.57 5.08 11.36
N LYS A 98 -2.25 6.36 11.28
CA LYS A 98 -1.22 6.92 10.40
C LYS A 98 0.13 6.92 11.10
N TYR A 99 1.11 6.33 10.43
CA TYR A 99 2.54 6.46 10.65
C TYR A 99 3.17 7.17 9.45
N THR A 100 4.37 7.72 9.62
CA THR A 100 5.14 8.31 8.53
C THR A 100 6.58 7.78 8.63
N ALA A 101 7.04 7.13 7.58
CA ALA A 101 8.45 6.76 7.40
C ALA A 101 9.18 7.95 6.76
N VAL A 102 10.34 8.33 7.31
CA VAL A 102 11.13 9.47 6.82
C VAL A 102 12.58 9.04 6.66
N GLY A 103 13.10 9.07 5.43
CA GLY A 103 14.49 8.72 5.13
C GLY A 103 14.69 8.15 3.73
N SER A 104 15.79 7.43 3.54
CA SER A 104 16.15 6.86 2.25
C SER A 104 15.32 5.61 1.95
N LEU A 105 14.60 5.61 0.82
CA LEU A 105 13.87 4.44 0.34
C LEU A 105 14.83 3.29 -0.01
N MET A 106 16.06 3.61 -0.42
CA MET A 106 17.09 2.63 -0.78
C MET A 106 17.68 1.93 0.45
N ASP A 107 17.62 2.60 1.62
CA ASP A 107 18.11 2.04 2.88
C ASP A 107 17.01 1.26 3.62
N GLY A 108 15.81 1.13 3.03
CA GLY A 108 14.73 0.32 3.58
C GLY A 108 13.88 0.99 4.65
N VAL A 109 13.86 2.32 4.72
CA VAL A 109 13.15 3.08 5.77
C VAL A 109 11.67 2.71 5.96
N VAL A 110 10.99 2.34 4.87
CA VAL A 110 9.58 1.89 4.91
C VAL A 110 9.48 0.53 5.59
N PHE A 111 10.39 -0.39 5.31
CA PHE A 111 10.44 -1.69 5.95
C PHE A 111 10.78 -1.58 7.44
N GLU A 112 11.74 -0.73 7.81
CA GLU A 112 12.05 -0.44 9.21
C GLU A 112 10.81 0.09 9.96
N LYS A 113 10.04 0.99 9.32
CA LYS A 113 8.79 1.49 9.91
C LYS A 113 7.75 0.39 10.09
N TRP A 114 7.65 -0.57 9.16
CA TRP A 114 6.78 -1.74 9.31
C TRP A 114 7.17 -2.62 10.49
N GLN A 115 8.47 -2.81 10.74
CA GLN A 115 8.93 -3.57 11.91
C GLN A 115 8.48 -2.90 13.21
N GLU A 116 8.59 -1.58 13.31
CA GLU A 116 8.04 -0.82 14.46
C GLU A 116 6.52 -0.98 14.58
N ILE A 117 5.78 -0.92 13.46
CA ILE A 117 4.32 -1.08 13.44
C ILE A 117 3.91 -2.45 13.94
N TRP A 118 4.62 -3.52 13.58
CA TRP A 118 4.33 -4.87 14.07
C TRP A 118 4.50 -4.99 15.59
N GLU A 119 5.38 -4.19 16.19
CA GLU A 119 5.62 -4.15 17.63
C GLU A 119 4.73 -3.13 18.37
N SER A 120 3.99 -2.28 17.66
CA SER A 120 3.20 -1.17 18.24
C SER A 120 2.06 -1.61 19.18
N GLY A 121 1.57 -2.84 19.03
CA GLY A 121 0.39 -3.35 19.74
C GLY A 121 -0.95 -2.78 19.24
N ASP A 122 -0.97 -2.20 18.03
CA ASP A 122 -2.20 -1.74 17.38
C ASP A 122 -3.22 -2.87 17.22
N ASP A 123 -4.49 -2.61 17.56
CA ASP A 123 -5.58 -3.55 17.31
C ASP A 123 -6.04 -3.47 15.85
N ARG A 124 -5.23 -4.08 14.98
CA ARG A 124 -5.39 -4.04 13.52
C ARG A 124 -6.65 -4.79 13.07
N ALA A 125 -7.36 -4.20 12.11
CA ALA A 125 -8.52 -4.80 11.47
C ALA A 125 -8.15 -5.86 10.42
N PHE A 126 -6.94 -5.77 9.85
CA PHE A 126 -6.51 -6.63 8.74
C PHE A 126 -7.50 -6.64 7.55
N SER A 127 -8.17 -5.50 7.31
CA SER A 127 -9.03 -5.30 6.14
C SER A 127 -8.22 -4.82 4.94
N ALA A 128 -7.65 -3.61 5.04
CA ALA A 128 -6.67 -3.10 4.10
C ALA A 128 -5.77 -2.08 4.80
N ASP A 129 -4.47 -2.31 4.75
CA ASP A 129 -3.46 -1.34 5.15
C ASP A 129 -2.80 -0.79 3.89
N PHE A 130 -2.33 0.46 3.91
CA PHE A 130 -1.77 1.05 2.70
C PHE A 130 -0.70 2.10 2.95
N GLU A 131 0.24 2.17 2.02
CA GLU A 131 1.28 3.19 1.95
C GLU A 131 0.91 4.21 0.86
N VAL A 132 1.31 5.46 1.06
CA VAL A 132 1.09 6.54 0.09
C VAL A 132 2.43 7.19 -0.24
N TYR A 133 2.83 7.05 -1.50
CA TYR A 133 4.02 7.66 -2.11
C TYR A 133 3.56 8.85 -2.95
N ASP A 134 3.46 10.02 -2.32
CA ASP A 134 3.11 11.29 -2.96
C ASP A 134 4.35 12.09 -3.38
N GLU A 135 4.21 13.39 -3.67
CA GLU A 135 5.33 14.25 -4.06
C GLU A 135 6.48 14.27 -3.06
N ARG A 136 6.23 13.97 -1.78
CA ARG A 136 7.25 13.92 -0.73
C ARG A 136 8.13 12.67 -0.82
N ALA A 137 7.73 11.67 -1.59
CA ALA A 137 8.54 10.47 -1.85
C ALA A 137 9.45 10.60 -3.09
N MET A 138 9.40 11.72 -3.82
CA MET A 138 10.19 11.92 -5.04
C MET A 138 11.70 12.05 -4.78
N ASP A 139 12.11 12.67 -3.68
CA ASP A 139 13.49 12.63 -3.22
C ASP A 139 13.73 11.33 -2.46
N THR A 140 14.17 10.29 -3.18
CA THR A 140 14.31 8.95 -2.62
C THR A 140 15.37 8.84 -1.51
N SER A 141 16.23 9.85 -1.35
CA SER A 141 17.22 9.91 -0.25
C SER A 141 16.64 10.52 1.03
N ASN A 142 15.54 11.27 0.92
CA ASN A 142 14.84 11.89 2.04
C ASN A 142 13.32 11.87 1.81
N ALA A 143 12.81 10.67 1.54
CA ALA A 143 11.41 10.46 1.23
C ALA A 143 10.57 10.48 2.50
N GLU A 144 9.36 11.02 2.39
CA GLU A 144 8.31 10.79 3.38
C GLU A 144 7.25 9.87 2.77
N VAL A 145 6.95 8.77 3.47
CA VAL A 145 5.92 7.81 3.06
C VAL A 145 4.95 7.62 4.22
N ASP A 146 3.68 7.93 3.97
CA ASP A 146 2.64 7.72 4.96
C ASP A 146 2.15 6.27 4.90
N ILE A 147 2.02 5.63 6.07
CA ILE A 147 1.53 4.26 6.23
C ILE A 147 0.25 4.32 7.07
N PHE A 148 -0.85 3.80 6.53
CA PHE A 148 -2.15 3.77 7.16
C PHE A 148 -2.52 2.34 7.52
N ILE A 149 -2.75 2.12 8.81
CA ILE A 149 -3.09 0.83 9.38
C ILE A 149 -4.56 0.84 9.80
N ALA A 150 -5.39 0.00 9.19
CA ALA A 150 -6.79 -0.12 9.55
C ALA A 150 -6.91 -0.67 10.98
N LEU A 151 -7.69 0.01 11.83
CA LEU A 151 -7.95 -0.40 13.20
C LEU A 151 -9.33 -1.05 13.32
N LYS A 152 -9.49 -1.98 14.27
CA LYS A 152 -10.82 -2.49 14.64
C LYS A 152 -11.69 -1.35 15.19
N ALA A 153 -12.98 -1.45 14.91
CA ALA A 153 -13.99 -0.54 15.44
C ALA A 153 -14.38 -0.91 16.88
#